data_AF-A0A218Z7S6-F1
#
_entry.id   AF-A0A218Z7S6-F1
#
_cell.length_a   1.000
_cell.length_b   1.000
_cell.length_c   1.000
_cell.angle_alpha   90.00
_cell.angle_beta   90.00
_cell.angle_gamma   90.00
#
_symmetry.space_group_name_H-M   'P 1'
#
loop_
_entity.id
_entity.type
_entity.pdbx_description
1 polymer ?
#
loop_
_entity_poly.entity_id
_entity_poly.type
_entity_poly.pdbx_seq_one_letter_code
_entity_poly.pdbx_strand_id
1 'polypeptide(L)'
;MRLKQINPGELARRAQQASESVVISQAAKIAARRANPNPSTVTAKPEHGQHIFVLNHLQKNHVVYSLTKVLNNNAALAQLPFNGKKSVPAAIRKDLWHPMAQIKFPEGSGAIGLSTFQKLREYRKRHELEWGDEIYYDPDKEHKGDEERKGGVRSRKDRNKMICDQKANSIADIAAVLNRLAAPGTTVALPEEDGEGEGDLPLQDGAVAKAGEVKAAKGKPLLNIGLVGEGSGTQVEILWRDLHDAEFASTWESNIEHGLLPTTSEEKQRPAQGRLRPEAPAIRRELEADSGTEKREASSKLEKDAATASKQARVEVMPEEKRAEYRGEGLATRQGQEKKRLAREAYIRKQAESKAKWLAMTEEERLERKRVHAARKLARIKAMEESQQLMPSSGAAVLTTGASRVRKRMAREVYIRKQAESKAKWNALTEEQRQAMRNTAAARKKAAVEAQAIKQAEKEAFGGLNEEKR
;
A
#
# COMPACT_ATOMS: atom_id res chain seq x y z
N MET A 1 8.02 -11.41 -75.01
CA MET A 1 8.52 -10.76 -73.78
C MET A 1 9.87 -11.38 -73.43
N ARG A 2 10.97 -10.62 -73.51
CA ARG A 2 12.31 -11.13 -73.16
C ARG A 2 12.45 -11.15 -71.63
N LEU A 3 12.60 -12.32 -71.03
CA LEU A 3 12.89 -12.47 -69.61
C LEU A 3 14.25 -11.84 -69.31
N LYS A 4 14.28 -10.87 -68.38
CA LYS A 4 15.54 -10.26 -67.91
C LYS A 4 16.37 -11.37 -67.27
N GLN A 5 17.53 -11.67 -67.85
CA GLN A 5 18.52 -12.55 -67.23
C GLN A 5 18.99 -11.90 -65.93
N ILE A 6 18.64 -12.52 -64.80
CA ILE A 6 19.07 -12.09 -63.47
C ILE A 6 20.56 -12.40 -63.37
N ASN A 7 21.34 -11.41 -62.91
CA ASN A 7 22.78 -11.54 -62.78
C ASN A 7 23.11 -12.68 -61.78
N PRO A 8 24.00 -13.63 -62.10
CA PRO A 8 24.29 -14.79 -61.24
C PRO A 8 24.69 -14.42 -59.81
N GLY A 9 25.36 -13.28 -59.61
CA GLY A 9 25.69 -12.78 -58.25
C GLY A 9 24.47 -12.35 -57.43
N GLU A 10 23.41 -11.86 -58.08
CA GLU A 10 22.16 -11.50 -57.41
C GLU A 10 21.36 -12.75 -57.04
N LEU A 11 21.44 -13.79 -57.86
CA LEU A 11 20.81 -15.08 -57.59
C LEU A 11 21.43 -15.77 -56.37
N ALA A 12 22.77 -15.71 -56.25
CA ALA A 12 23.49 -16.24 -55.09
C ALA A 12 23.14 -15.50 -53.78
N ARG A 13 23.05 -14.16 -53.83
CA ARG A 13 22.62 -13.36 -52.65
C ARG A 13 21.20 -13.68 -52.22
N ARG A 14 20.27 -13.82 -53.18
CA ARG A 14 18.88 -14.20 -52.87
C ARG A 14 18.79 -15.61 -52.29
N ALA A 15 19.62 -16.54 -52.77
CA ALA A 15 19.69 -17.89 -52.21
C ALA A 15 20.21 -17.91 -50.76
N GLN A 16 21.22 -17.09 -50.44
CA GLN A 16 21.73 -16.94 -49.07
C GLN A 16 20.70 -16.30 -48.13
N GLN A 17 20.03 -15.24 -48.57
CA GLN A 17 18.95 -14.61 -47.79
C GLN A 17 17.78 -15.58 -47.55
N ALA A 18 17.46 -16.42 -48.54
CA ALA A 18 16.44 -17.45 -48.39
C ALA A 18 16.85 -18.50 -47.34
N SER A 19 18.09 -18.99 -47.35
CA SER A 19 18.54 -20.00 -46.37
C SER A 19 18.58 -19.45 -44.94
N GLU A 20 19.05 -18.21 -44.75
CA GLU A 20 19.04 -17.53 -43.44
C GLU A 20 17.61 -17.36 -42.90
N SER A 21 16.66 -16.96 -43.75
CA SER A 21 15.26 -16.83 -43.35
C SER A 21 14.62 -18.16 -42.90
N VAL A 22 15.02 -19.27 -43.53
CA VAL A 22 14.55 -20.61 -43.17
C VAL A 22 15.09 -21.02 -41.80
N VAL A 23 16.36 -20.78 -41.51
CA VAL A 23 16.98 -21.07 -40.20
C VAL A 23 16.33 -20.25 -39.08
N ILE A 24 16.10 -18.96 -39.31
CA ILE A 24 15.41 -18.08 -38.35
C ILE A 24 13.98 -18.58 -38.11
N SER A 25 13.27 -19.00 -39.15
CA SER A 25 11.91 -19.54 -39.04
C SER A 25 11.85 -20.88 -38.28
N GLN A 26 12.86 -21.74 -38.45
CA GLN A 26 12.96 -23.01 -37.72
C GLN A 26 13.30 -22.79 -36.25
N ALA A 27 14.23 -21.88 -35.96
CA ALA A 27 14.56 -21.48 -34.58
C ALA A 27 13.34 -20.88 -33.86
N ALA A 28 12.57 -20.02 -34.55
CA ALA A 28 11.32 -19.46 -34.03
C ALA A 28 10.26 -20.54 -33.78
N LYS A 29 10.12 -21.53 -34.68
CA LYS A 29 9.20 -22.68 -34.51
C LYS A 29 9.60 -23.58 -33.34
N ILE A 30 10.90 -23.81 -33.13
CA ILE A 30 11.41 -24.59 -32.00
C ILE A 30 11.19 -23.83 -30.68
N ALA A 31 11.42 -22.51 -30.66
CA ALA A 31 11.13 -21.66 -29.51
C ALA A 31 9.62 -21.65 -29.18
N ALA A 32 8.75 -21.55 -30.18
CA ALA A 32 7.30 -21.62 -30.01
C ALA A 32 6.83 -22.99 -29.48
N ARG A 33 7.44 -24.09 -29.95
CA ARG A 33 7.16 -25.45 -29.43
C ARG A 33 7.62 -25.64 -27.99
N ARG A 34 8.72 -25.00 -27.56
CA ARG A 34 9.16 -24.99 -26.15
C ARG A 34 8.26 -24.14 -25.27
N ALA A 35 7.66 -23.07 -25.82
CA ALA A 35 6.72 -22.22 -25.11
C ALA A 35 5.33 -22.87 -24.92
N ASN A 36 4.93 -23.78 -25.82
CA ASN A 36 3.65 -24.49 -25.76
C ASN A 36 3.87 -26.02 -25.68
N PRO A 37 4.17 -26.59 -24.49
CA PRO A 37 4.11 -28.04 -24.33
C PRO A 37 2.67 -28.53 -24.59
N ASN A 38 2.53 -29.67 -25.28
CA ASN A 38 1.23 -30.29 -25.53
C ASN A 38 0.43 -30.44 -24.20
N PRO A 39 -0.80 -29.92 -24.12
CA PRO A 39 -1.57 -29.88 -22.87
C PRO A 39 -1.92 -31.28 -22.31
N SER A 40 -1.79 -32.35 -23.11
CA SER A 40 -2.10 -33.73 -22.70
C SER A 40 -0.99 -34.44 -21.91
N THR A 41 0.22 -33.87 -21.83
CA THR A 41 1.38 -34.55 -21.21
C THR A 41 1.88 -33.92 -19.92
N VAL A 42 1.33 -32.76 -19.53
CA VAL A 42 1.51 -32.26 -18.18
C VAL A 42 0.44 -32.91 -17.32
N THR A 43 0.78 -34.01 -16.65
CA THR A 43 -0.02 -34.47 -15.52
C THR A 43 -0.07 -33.30 -14.53
N ALA A 44 -1.19 -32.57 -14.54
CA ALA A 44 -1.42 -31.54 -13.54
C ALA A 44 -1.24 -32.23 -12.20
N LYS A 45 -0.27 -31.77 -11.39
CA LYS A 45 -0.18 -32.24 -10.00
C LYS A 45 -1.60 -32.07 -9.45
N PRO A 46 -2.27 -33.14 -8.98
CA PRO A 46 -3.70 -33.10 -8.70
C PRO A 46 -4.10 -31.97 -7.75
N GLU A 47 -3.15 -31.49 -6.94
CA GLU A 47 -3.28 -30.38 -5.98
C GLU A 47 -3.16 -28.96 -6.57
N HIS A 48 -2.63 -28.78 -7.79
CA HIS A 48 -2.37 -27.44 -8.31
C HIS A 48 -3.67 -26.72 -8.69
N GLY A 49 -3.95 -25.60 -8.00
CA GLY A 49 -5.21 -24.87 -8.15
C GLY A 49 -6.29 -25.25 -7.14
N GLN A 50 -6.12 -26.34 -6.38
CA GLN A 50 -7.07 -26.70 -5.30
C GLN A 50 -6.97 -25.73 -4.10
N HIS A 51 -5.82 -25.10 -3.93
CA HIS A 51 -5.60 -24.13 -2.85
C HIS A 51 -5.14 -22.80 -3.42
N ILE A 52 -5.80 -21.73 -2.99
CA ILE A 52 -5.37 -20.35 -3.26
C ILE A 52 -5.06 -19.69 -1.93
N PHE A 53 -3.85 -19.17 -1.80
CA PHE A 53 -3.38 -18.43 -0.65
C PHE A 53 -3.47 -16.94 -0.93
N VAL A 54 -4.13 -16.22 -0.04
CA VAL A 54 -4.29 -14.76 -0.10
C VAL A 54 -3.43 -14.17 1.01
N LEU A 55 -2.46 -13.35 0.65
CA LEU A 55 -1.53 -12.72 1.59
C LEU A 55 -1.75 -11.22 1.62
N ASN A 56 -1.73 -10.64 2.82
CA ASN A 56 -1.87 -9.20 3.02
C ASN A 56 -0.59 -8.59 3.61
N HIS A 57 -0.30 -7.36 3.22
CA HIS A 57 0.77 -6.54 3.77
C HIS A 57 0.27 -5.70 4.95
N LEU A 58 0.77 -5.95 6.17
CA LEU A 58 0.30 -5.37 7.44
C LEU A 58 0.12 -3.83 7.42
N GLN A 59 1.07 -3.10 6.84
CA GLN A 59 1.07 -1.63 6.93
C GLN A 59 0.37 -0.91 5.78
N LYS A 60 0.28 -1.55 4.62
CA LYS A 60 -0.15 -0.90 3.37
C LYS A 60 -1.42 -1.52 2.79
N ASN A 61 -1.87 -2.64 3.36
CA ASN A 61 -3.02 -3.39 2.89
C ASN A 61 -2.94 -3.82 1.41
N HIS A 62 -1.72 -4.06 0.93
CA HIS A 62 -1.53 -4.71 -0.37
C HIS A 62 -1.90 -6.18 -0.23
N VAL A 63 -2.76 -6.67 -1.13
CA VAL A 63 -3.09 -8.09 -1.19
C VAL A 63 -2.33 -8.77 -2.31
N VAL A 64 -1.85 -10.00 -2.15
CA VAL A 64 -1.22 -10.80 -3.20
C VAL A 64 -1.82 -12.20 -3.20
N TYR A 65 -2.10 -12.72 -4.39
CA TYR A 65 -2.61 -14.08 -4.56
C TYR A 65 -1.47 -15.04 -4.91
N SER A 66 -1.51 -16.25 -4.37
CA SER A 66 -0.52 -17.28 -4.63
C SER A 66 -1.17 -18.66 -4.68
N LEU A 67 -0.71 -19.52 -5.60
CA LEU A 67 -1.11 -20.94 -5.64
C LEU A 67 -0.28 -21.81 -4.68
N THR A 68 0.78 -21.25 -4.10
CA THR A 68 1.68 -21.92 -3.17
C THR A 68 1.64 -21.26 -1.80
N LYS A 69 1.73 -22.07 -0.74
CA LYS A 69 1.76 -21.59 0.65
C LYS A 69 2.93 -20.64 0.91
N VAL A 70 4.07 -20.90 0.29
CA VAL A 70 5.26 -20.04 0.37
C VAL A 70 5.14 -18.94 -0.68
N LEU A 71 5.34 -17.69 -0.24
CA LEU A 71 5.31 -16.51 -1.09
C LEU A 71 6.58 -16.44 -1.96
N ASN A 72 6.41 -16.53 -3.28
CA ASN A 72 7.52 -16.33 -4.23
C ASN A 72 7.70 -14.83 -4.51
N ASN A 73 8.91 -14.31 -4.27
CA ASN A 73 9.23 -12.88 -4.41
C ASN A 73 8.89 -12.32 -5.80
N ASN A 74 9.32 -13.00 -6.87
CA ASN A 74 9.15 -12.48 -8.23
C ASN A 74 7.67 -12.49 -8.67
N ALA A 75 6.96 -13.58 -8.37
CA ALA A 75 5.55 -13.73 -8.72
C ALA A 75 4.65 -12.75 -7.96
N ALA A 76 5.00 -12.45 -6.71
CA ALA A 76 4.26 -11.52 -5.89
C ALA A 76 4.58 -10.06 -6.21
N LEU A 77 5.83 -9.71 -6.51
CA LEU A 77 6.19 -8.35 -6.96
C LEU A 77 5.56 -8.03 -8.33
N ALA A 78 5.45 -9.01 -9.23
CA ALA A 78 4.80 -8.83 -10.53
C ALA A 78 3.30 -8.52 -10.43
N GLN A 79 2.66 -8.78 -9.28
CA GLN A 79 1.27 -8.42 -9.06
C GLN A 79 1.08 -6.96 -8.64
N LEU A 80 2.11 -6.30 -8.12
CA LEU A 80 2.03 -4.94 -7.57
C LEU A 80 2.37 -3.89 -8.63
N PRO A 81 1.41 -3.10 -9.14
CA PRO A 81 1.69 -2.05 -10.11
C PRO A 81 2.37 -0.83 -9.47
N PHE A 82 3.06 -0.08 -10.32
CA PHE A 82 3.71 1.16 -9.91
C PHE A 82 2.72 2.32 -9.83
N ASN A 83 2.16 2.53 -8.64
CA ASN A 83 1.23 3.64 -8.36
C ASN A 83 1.92 4.92 -7.84
N GLY A 84 3.25 4.88 -7.65
CA GLY A 84 4.07 6.05 -7.32
C GLY A 84 5.33 5.73 -6.55
N LYS A 85 6.08 6.78 -6.17
CA LYS A 85 7.33 6.61 -5.40
C LYS A 85 7.05 5.87 -4.08
N LYS A 86 7.76 4.77 -3.86
CA LYS A 86 7.60 3.86 -2.69
C LYS A 86 6.27 3.11 -2.62
N SER A 87 5.49 3.00 -3.72
CA SER A 87 4.33 2.10 -3.75
C SER A 87 4.83 0.64 -3.70
N VAL A 88 5.64 0.24 -4.67
CA VAL A 88 6.20 -1.11 -4.80
C VAL A 88 7.48 -1.26 -3.94
N PRO A 89 7.58 -2.27 -3.07
CA PRO A 89 8.82 -2.56 -2.35
C PRO A 89 9.87 -3.18 -3.30
N ALA A 90 11.16 -2.93 -3.02
CA ALA A 90 12.24 -3.52 -3.82
C ALA A 90 12.32 -5.06 -3.68
N ALA A 91 11.97 -5.57 -2.50
CA ALA A 91 11.89 -6.99 -2.20
C ALA A 91 10.80 -7.24 -1.17
N ILE A 92 10.21 -8.43 -1.22
CA ILE A 92 9.21 -8.87 -0.26
C ILE A 92 9.90 -9.25 1.04
N ARG A 93 9.49 -8.57 2.11
CA ARG A 93 9.98 -8.79 3.46
C ARG A 93 9.04 -9.71 4.22
N LYS A 94 9.54 -10.87 4.67
CA LYS A 94 8.71 -11.93 5.29
C LYS A 94 7.93 -11.49 6.54
N ASP A 95 8.41 -10.47 7.24
CA ASP A 95 7.80 -9.92 8.45
C ASP A 95 6.58 -9.03 8.18
N LEU A 96 6.49 -8.42 6.98
CA LEU A 96 5.41 -7.49 6.64
C LEU A 96 4.23 -8.17 5.96
N TRP A 97 4.42 -9.39 5.47
CA TRP A 97 3.42 -10.15 4.73
C TRP A 97 2.91 -11.31 5.57
N HIS A 98 1.60 -11.42 5.68
CA HIS A 98 0.95 -12.49 6.42
C HIS A 98 -0.16 -13.14 5.60
N PRO A 99 -0.49 -14.41 5.85
CA PRO A 99 -1.70 -15.01 5.28
C PRO A 99 -2.93 -14.27 5.83
N MET A 100 -3.85 -13.94 4.93
CA MET A 100 -5.14 -13.32 5.24
C MET A 100 -6.25 -14.36 5.11
N ALA A 101 -6.25 -15.09 4.00
CA ALA A 101 -7.21 -16.16 3.76
C ALA A 101 -6.56 -17.31 2.97
N GLN A 102 -7.12 -18.50 3.11
CA GLN A 102 -6.85 -19.65 2.25
C GLN A 102 -8.18 -20.17 1.70
N ILE A 103 -8.29 -20.20 0.38
CA ILE A 103 -9.46 -20.73 -0.32
C ILE A 103 -9.13 -22.17 -0.72
N LYS A 104 -10.00 -23.10 -0.36
CA LYS A 104 -9.88 -24.52 -0.67
C LYS A 104 -11.06 -24.96 -1.54
N PHE A 105 -10.71 -25.62 -2.63
CA PHE A 105 -11.65 -26.29 -3.52
C PHE A 105 -11.65 -27.79 -3.22
N PRO A 106 -12.74 -28.49 -3.54
CA PRO A 106 -12.82 -29.94 -3.39
C PRO A 106 -11.82 -30.63 -4.32
N GLU A 107 -11.45 -31.85 -3.94
CA GLU A 107 -10.48 -32.64 -4.70
C GLU A 107 -10.97 -32.86 -6.14
N GLY A 108 -10.07 -32.65 -7.11
CA GLY A 108 -10.38 -32.75 -8.55
C GLY A 108 -10.87 -31.45 -9.19
N SER A 109 -11.25 -30.42 -8.41
CA SER A 109 -11.70 -29.12 -8.92
C SER A 109 -10.58 -28.10 -9.18
N GLY A 110 -9.35 -28.58 -9.47
CA GLY A 110 -8.18 -27.71 -9.68
C GLY A 110 -8.33 -26.73 -10.85
N ALA A 111 -9.04 -27.12 -11.92
CA ALA A 111 -9.31 -26.25 -13.06
C ALA A 111 -10.20 -25.04 -12.68
N ILE A 112 -11.18 -25.26 -11.80
CA ILE A 112 -12.06 -24.21 -11.28
C ILE A 112 -11.21 -23.22 -10.48
N GLY A 113 -10.39 -23.70 -9.55
CA GLY A 113 -9.54 -22.84 -8.74
C GLY A 113 -8.48 -22.07 -9.54
N LEU A 114 -7.92 -22.64 -10.62
CA LEU A 114 -7.04 -21.89 -11.53
C LEU A 114 -7.79 -20.76 -12.25
N SER A 115 -9.03 -21.02 -12.68
CA SER A 115 -9.89 -20.01 -13.29
C SER A 115 -10.26 -18.90 -12.28
N THR A 116 -10.63 -19.28 -11.06
CA THR A 116 -10.86 -18.34 -9.94
C THR A 116 -9.62 -17.48 -9.69
N PHE A 117 -8.44 -18.11 -9.58
CA PHE A 117 -7.17 -17.39 -9.37
C PHE A 117 -6.88 -16.38 -10.48
N GLN A 118 -7.14 -16.73 -11.73
CA GLN A 118 -7.02 -15.81 -12.85
C GLN A 118 -7.98 -14.61 -12.68
N LYS A 119 -9.26 -14.86 -12.37
CA LYS A 119 -10.26 -13.81 -12.20
C LYS A 119 -9.96 -12.88 -11.03
N LEU A 120 -9.52 -13.39 -9.89
CA LEU A 120 -9.10 -12.57 -8.75
C LEU A 120 -7.94 -11.62 -9.12
N ARG A 121 -7.00 -12.10 -9.94
CA ARG A 121 -5.90 -11.25 -10.43
C ARG A 121 -6.36 -10.22 -11.44
N GLU A 122 -7.33 -10.55 -12.29
CA GLU A 122 -7.96 -9.62 -13.22
C GLU A 122 -8.70 -8.51 -12.46
N TYR A 123 -9.54 -8.85 -11.48
CA TYR A 123 -10.26 -7.87 -10.65
C TYR A 123 -9.32 -6.95 -9.89
N ARG A 124 -8.30 -7.49 -9.22
CA ARG A 124 -7.25 -6.70 -8.55
C ARG A 124 -6.62 -5.67 -9.47
N LYS A 125 -6.24 -6.11 -10.68
CA LYS A 125 -5.62 -5.21 -11.67
C LYS A 125 -6.59 -4.11 -12.11
N ARG A 126 -7.88 -4.41 -12.21
CA ARG A 126 -8.91 -3.41 -12.52
C ARG A 126 -9.08 -2.41 -11.38
N HIS A 127 -9.16 -2.84 -10.13
CA HIS A 127 -9.24 -1.91 -8.98
C HIS A 127 -8.06 -0.94 -8.88
N GLU A 128 -6.88 -1.34 -9.34
CA GLU A 128 -5.69 -0.49 -9.33
C GLU A 128 -5.61 0.46 -10.54
N LEU A 129 -6.29 0.15 -11.65
CA LEU A 129 -6.22 0.92 -12.91
C LEU A 129 -7.49 1.74 -13.21
N GLU A 130 -8.65 1.19 -12.89
CA GLU A 130 -10.00 1.71 -13.16
C GLU A 130 -10.61 2.15 -11.83
N TRP A 131 -10.19 3.31 -11.34
CA TRP A 131 -10.77 3.94 -10.15
C TRP A 131 -11.61 5.14 -10.54
N GLY A 132 -12.69 5.38 -9.79
CA GLY A 132 -13.57 6.51 -9.98
C GLY A 132 -13.11 7.76 -9.24
N ASP A 133 -13.97 8.77 -9.27
CA ASP A 133 -13.73 10.08 -8.67
C ASP A 133 -13.57 10.02 -7.14
N GLU A 134 -14.06 8.96 -6.50
CA GLU A 134 -13.94 8.67 -5.08
C GLU A 134 -12.51 8.47 -4.61
N ILE A 135 -11.53 8.17 -5.48
CA ILE A 135 -10.10 8.18 -5.11
C ILE A 135 -9.53 9.59 -5.26
N TYR A 136 -10.04 10.37 -6.22
CA TYR A 136 -9.52 11.69 -6.53
C TYR A 136 -9.96 12.76 -5.53
N TYR A 137 -11.20 12.70 -5.04
CA TYR A 137 -11.79 13.71 -4.16
C TYR A 137 -11.99 13.21 -2.75
N ASP A 138 -11.55 14.00 -1.77
CA ASP A 138 -11.83 13.78 -0.35
C ASP A 138 -13.09 14.53 0.04
N PRO A 139 -14.16 13.86 0.51
CA PRO A 139 -15.37 14.55 0.96
C PRO A 139 -15.05 15.48 2.14
N ASP A 140 -14.10 15.09 3.00
CA ASP A 140 -13.74 15.84 4.21
C ASP A 140 -12.81 17.03 3.96
N LYS A 141 -12.15 17.10 2.79
CA LYS A 141 -11.27 18.23 2.48
C LYS A 141 -12.11 19.37 1.92
N GLU A 142 -11.97 20.54 2.53
CA GLU A 142 -12.56 21.78 2.02
C GLU A 142 -12.23 21.97 0.53
N HIS A 143 -13.27 22.13 -0.27
CA HIS A 143 -13.15 22.36 -1.68
C HIS A 143 -12.58 23.77 -1.93
N LYS A 144 -11.47 23.86 -2.66
CA LYS A 144 -10.87 25.14 -3.08
C LYS A 144 -11.21 25.41 -4.54
N GLY A 145 -12.44 25.79 -4.84
CA GLY A 145 -12.70 26.67 -5.98
C GLY A 145 -13.66 26.27 -7.09
N ASP A 146 -14.64 25.38 -6.90
CA ASP A 146 -15.87 25.24 -7.70
C ASP A 146 -17.00 24.56 -6.86
N GLU A 147 -18.10 25.25 -6.54
CA GLU A 147 -19.15 24.76 -5.60
C GLU A 147 -19.87 23.47 -6.01
N GLU A 148 -19.86 23.11 -7.30
CA GLU A 148 -20.53 21.90 -7.79
C GLU A 148 -19.78 20.60 -7.45
N ARG A 149 -18.49 20.65 -7.10
CA ARG A 149 -17.69 19.44 -6.82
C ARG A 149 -17.67 19.12 -5.33
N LYS A 150 -18.26 17.99 -4.95
CA LYS A 150 -18.19 17.43 -3.59
C LYS A 150 -16.75 17.02 -3.26
N GLY A 151 -16.06 17.85 -2.48
CA GLY A 151 -14.79 17.49 -1.85
C GLY A 151 -13.51 18.04 -2.51
N GLY A 152 -12.48 18.25 -1.70
CA GLY A 152 -11.18 18.75 -2.13
C GLY A 152 -10.32 17.68 -2.80
N VAL A 153 -9.49 18.08 -3.77
CA VAL A 153 -8.59 17.15 -4.48
C VAL A 153 -7.59 16.51 -3.51
N ARG A 154 -7.55 15.17 -3.47
CA ARG A 154 -6.58 14.43 -2.66
C ARG A 154 -5.15 14.62 -3.16
N SER A 155 -4.22 14.67 -2.21
CA SER A 155 -2.80 14.71 -2.53
C SER A 155 -2.40 13.42 -3.27
N ARG A 156 -1.40 13.49 -4.15
CA ARG A 156 -0.88 12.30 -4.86
C ARG A 156 -0.47 11.18 -3.89
N LYS A 157 0.00 11.54 -2.70
CA LYS A 157 0.42 10.59 -1.67
C LYS A 157 -0.78 9.86 -1.05
N ASP A 158 -1.85 10.60 -0.76
CA ASP A 158 -3.07 10.02 -0.19
C ASP A 158 -3.77 9.13 -1.21
N ARG A 159 -3.84 9.57 -2.48
CA ARG A 159 -4.35 8.76 -3.60
C ARG A 159 -3.59 7.45 -3.74
N ASN A 160 -2.25 7.52 -3.74
CA ASN A 160 -1.42 6.31 -3.79
C ASN A 160 -1.70 5.39 -2.58
N LYS A 161 -1.91 5.94 -1.38
CA LYS A 161 -2.27 5.13 -0.20
C LYS A 161 -3.59 4.40 -0.39
N MET A 162 -4.63 5.09 -0.90
CA MET A 162 -5.94 4.49 -1.16
C MET A 162 -5.89 3.43 -2.26
N ILE A 163 -5.21 3.70 -3.37
CA ILE A 163 -5.05 2.71 -4.46
C ILE A 163 -4.26 1.48 -3.96
N CYS A 164 -3.35 1.65 -3.02
CA CYS A 164 -2.62 0.53 -2.42
C CYS A 164 -3.46 -0.30 -1.43
N ASP A 165 -4.51 0.29 -0.85
CA ASP A 165 -5.36 -0.35 0.16
C ASP A 165 -6.40 -1.23 -0.54
N GLN A 166 -6.01 -2.48 -0.83
CA GLN A 166 -6.80 -3.42 -1.61
C GLN A 166 -7.41 -4.54 -0.77
N LYS A 167 -7.33 -4.46 0.58
CA LYS A 167 -7.81 -5.51 1.48
C LYS A 167 -9.31 -5.76 1.33
N ALA A 168 -10.11 -4.70 1.51
CA ALA A 168 -11.57 -4.77 1.41
C ALA A 168 -12.02 -5.18 -0.01
N ASN A 169 -11.46 -4.55 -1.04
CA ASN A 169 -11.76 -4.86 -2.44
C ASN A 169 -11.45 -6.32 -2.77
N SER A 170 -10.33 -6.86 -2.30
CA SER A 170 -9.96 -8.26 -2.55
C SER A 170 -10.94 -9.24 -1.92
N ILE A 171 -11.51 -8.92 -0.76
CA ILE A 171 -12.51 -9.76 -0.09
C ILE A 171 -13.84 -9.70 -0.86
N ALA A 172 -14.25 -8.51 -1.28
CA ALA A 172 -15.40 -8.34 -2.14
C ALA A 172 -15.23 -9.08 -3.49
N ASP A 173 -14.03 -9.07 -4.07
CA ASP A 173 -13.71 -9.82 -5.29
C ASP A 173 -13.79 -11.33 -5.06
N ILE A 174 -13.31 -11.82 -3.91
CA ILE A 174 -13.43 -13.24 -3.53
C ILE A 174 -14.89 -13.64 -3.48
N ALA A 175 -15.73 -12.89 -2.77
CA ALA A 175 -17.17 -13.14 -2.73
C ALA A 175 -17.78 -13.08 -4.13
N ALA A 176 -17.50 -12.02 -4.91
CA ALA A 176 -18.05 -11.84 -6.24
C ALA A 176 -17.69 -12.97 -7.21
N VAL A 177 -16.47 -13.50 -7.14
CA VAL A 177 -16.04 -14.64 -7.99
C VAL A 177 -16.63 -15.95 -7.51
N LEU A 178 -16.60 -16.22 -6.20
CA LEU A 178 -17.07 -17.50 -5.65
C LEU A 178 -18.59 -17.64 -5.68
N ASN A 179 -19.33 -16.53 -5.51
CA ASN A 179 -20.78 -16.51 -5.63
C ASN A 179 -21.24 -16.93 -7.03
N ARG A 180 -20.41 -16.80 -8.07
CA ARG A 180 -20.71 -17.28 -9.43
C ARG A 180 -20.57 -18.79 -9.61
N LEU A 181 -19.90 -19.46 -8.68
CA LEU A 181 -19.80 -20.92 -8.67
C LEU A 181 -21.06 -21.56 -8.05
N ALA A 182 -21.88 -20.78 -7.32
CA ALA A 182 -23.13 -21.24 -6.76
C ALA A 182 -24.09 -21.71 -7.85
N ALA A 183 -24.90 -22.71 -7.54
CA ALA A 183 -25.94 -23.17 -8.45
C ALA A 183 -26.97 -22.05 -8.69
N PRO A 184 -27.50 -21.90 -9.92
CA PRO A 184 -28.51 -20.89 -10.19
C PRO A 184 -29.76 -21.14 -9.33
N GLY A 185 -30.02 -20.24 -8.37
CA GLY A 185 -31.19 -20.29 -7.48
C GLY A 185 -30.89 -20.35 -5.98
N THR A 186 -29.63 -20.32 -5.54
CA THR A 186 -29.26 -20.48 -4.11
C THR A 186 -28.84 -19.19 -3.38
N THR A 187 -29.15 -18.02 -3.95
CA THR A 187 -28.87 -16.71 -3.34
C THR A 187 -29.69 -16.54 -2.06
N VAL A 188 -29.03 -16.69 -0.90
CA VAL A 188 -29.60 -16.33 0.40
C VAL A 188 -29.45 -14.82 0.54
N ALA A 189 -30.51 -14.08 0.23
CA ALA A 189 -30.56 -12.66 0.57
C ALA A 189 -30.60 -12.56 2.11
N LEU A 190 -29.59 -11.90 2.70
CA LEU A 190 -29.68 -11.41 4.08
C LEU A 190 -30.92 -10.50 4.16
N PRO A 191 -31.76 -10.62 5.20
CA PRO A 191 -32.92 -9.76 5.34
C PRO A 191 -32.45 -8.31 5.34
N GLU A 192 -32.95 -7.50 4.41
CA GLU A 192 -32.76 -6.05 4.46
C GLU A 192 -33.35 -5.59 5.79
N GLU A 193 -32.52 -4.96 6.64
CA GLU A 193 -33.02 -4.21 7.78
C GLU A 193 -33.76 -3.00 7.23
N ASP A 194 -35.08 -3.14 7.10
CA ASP A 194 -36.00 -2.06 6.80
C ASP A 194 -35.90 -0.99 7.90
N GLY A 195 -35.06 0.02 7.63
CA GLY A 195 -35.01 1.25 8.39
C GLY A 195 -36.34 2.00 8.27
N GLU A 196 -37.15 1.87 9.31
CA GLU A 196 -38.08 2.83 9.90
C GLU A 196 -38.52 4.00 9.00
N GLY A 197 -39.65 3.81 8.31
CA GLY A 197 -40.58 4.86 7.92
C GLY A 197 -41.86 4.74 8.74
N GLU A 198 -42.11 5.70 9.63
CA GLU A 198 -43.38 5.93 10.32
C GLU A 198 -44.57 5.87 9.36
N GLY A 199 -45.60 5.09 9.69
CA GLY A 199 -46.88 5.08 8.98
C GLY A 199 -47.86 4.03 9.48
N ASP A 200 -48.68 4.42 10.46
CA ASP A 200 -49.98 3.87 10.90
C ASP A 200 -50.39 2.43 10.54
N LEU A 201 -50.65 1.65 11.59
CA LEU A 201 -51.42 0.39 11.56
C LEU A 201 -52.87 0.66 11.12
N PRO A 202 -53.50 -0.32 10.44
CA PRO A 202 -54.64 -0.92 11.12
C PRO A 202 -54.63 -2.46 11.10
N LEU A 203 -54.96 -2.95 12.30
CA LEU A 203 -55.31 -4.29 12.70
C LEU A 203 -56.47 -4.85 11.85
N GLN A 204 -56.27 -5.99 11.15
CA GLN A 204 -57.35 -6.91 10.81
C GLN A 204 -56.90 -8.37 10.89
N ASP A 205 -57.76 -9.17 11.49
CA ASP A 205 -57.65 -10.57 11.85
C ASP A 205 -57.66 -11.52 10.64
N GLY A 206 -56.88 -12.61 10.78
CA GLY A 206 -57.31 -13.97 10.48
C GLY A 206 -57.43 -14.42 9.01
N ALA A 207 -56.37 -15.02 8.47
CA ALA A 207 -56.50 -16.09 7.46
C ALA A 207 -55.26 -16.99 7.40
N VAL A 208 -55.42 -18.22 7.87
CA VAL A 208 -54.54 -19.37 7.59
C VAL A 208 -54.74 -19.78 6.13
N ALA A 209 -53.69 -19.74 5.30
CA ALA A 209 -53.36 -20.79 4.32
C ALA A 209 -52.27 -20.38 3.30
N LYS A 210 -51.43 -21.38 3.00
CA LYS A 210 -50.56 -21.60 1.82
C LYS A 210 -49.17 -20.95 1.82
N ALA A 211 -48.20 -21.85 2.00
CA ALA A 211 -46.85 -21.76 1.46
C ALA A 211 -46.89 -21.28 0.00
N GLY A 212 -46.57 -20.00 -0.19
CA GLY A 212 -46.35 -19.42 -1.50
C GLY A 212 -44.96 -19.74 -1.97
N GLU A 213 -44.86 -20.39 -3.14
CA GLU A 213 -43.67 -20.39 -3.97
C GLU A 213 -43.08 -18.97 -4.02
N VAL A 214 -41.86 -18.84 -3.49
CA VAL A 214 -41.04 -17.65 -3.72
C VAL A 214 -40.77 -17.61 -5.22
N LYS A 215 -41.51 -16.74 -5.93
CA LYS A 215 -41.26 -16.46 -7.35
C LYS A 215 -39.84 -15.94 -7.45
N ALA A 216 -38.93 -16.80 -7.93
CA ALA A 216 -37.60 -16.45 -8.36
C ALA A 216 -37.70 -15.23 -9.28
N ALA A 217 -37.33 -14.07 -8.77
CA ALA A 217 -37.14 -12.88 -9.58
C ALA A 217 -36.14 -13.29 -10.68
N LYS A 218 -36.59 -13.33 -11.93
CA LYS A 218 -35.74 -13.53 -13.11
C LYS A 218 -34.78 -12.34 -13.20
N GLY A 219 -33.74 -12.36 -12.37
CA GLY A 219 -32.58 -11.50 -12.53
C GLY A 219 -32.05 -11.71 -13.94
N LYS A 220 -31.72 -10.61 -14.63
CA LYS A 220 -31.05 -10.68 -15.94
C LYS A 220 -29.87 -11.64 -15.81
N PRO A 221 -29.70 -12.62 -16.72
CA PRO A 221 -28.55 -13.51 -16.68
C PRO A 221 -27.30 -12.64 -16.70
N LEU A 222 -26.59 -12.61 -15.57
CA LEU A 222 -25.37 -11.85 -15.45
C LEU A 222 -24.41 -12.41 -16.49
N LEU A 223 -23.85 -11.53 -17.32
CA LEU A 223 -22.92 -11.89 -18.38
C LEU A 223 -21.86 -12.87 -17.84
N ASN A 224 -21.65 -13.98 -18.55
CA ASN A 224 -20.66 -15.00 -18.17
C ASN A 224 -19.28 -14.33 -18.07
N ILE A 225 -18.64 -14.47 -16.92
CA ILE A 225 -17.32 -13.87 -16.66
C ILE A 225 -16.22 -14.73 -17.30
N GLY A 226 -16.59 -15.91 -17.82
CA GLY A 226 -15.69 -16.89 -18.42
C GLY A 226 -14.98 -17.71 -17.34
N LEU A 227 -15.60 -17.86 -16.17
CA LEU A 227 -15.11 -18.71 -15.10
C LEU A 227 -15.47 -20.18 -15.41
N VAL A 228 -14.50 -21.07 -15.25
CA VAL A 228 -14.71 -22.52 -15.43
C VAL A 228 -15.52 -23.04 -14.25
N GLY A 229 -16.67 -23.67 -14.50
CA GLY A 229 -17.56 -24.18 -13.44
C GLY A 229 -18.58 -23.16 -12.90
N GLU A 230 -18.85 -22.06 -13.62
CA GLU A 230 -19.99 -21.18 -13.33
C GLU A 230 -21.28 -22.01 -13.22
N GLY A 231 -22.05 -21.81 -12.14
CA GLY A 231 -23.29 -22.55 -11.92
C GLY A 231 -23.14 -24.01 -11.48
N SER A 232 -21.92 -24.50 -11.24
CA SER A 232 -21.68 -25.91 -10.88
C SER A 232 -22.18 -26.30 -9.47
N GLY A 233 -22.40 -25.32 -8.59
CA GLY A 233 -22.73 -25.58 -7.18
C GLY A 233 -21.54 -26.11 -6.38
N THR A 234 -20.31 -25.87 -6.84
CA THR A 234 -19.11 -26.36 -6.15
C THR A 234 -19.02 -25.73 -4.75
N GLN A 235 -18.93 -26.57 -3.71
CA GLN A 235 -18.68 -26.13 -2.34
C GLN A 235 -17.25 -25.63 -2.18
N VAL A 236 -17.04 -24.50 -1.51
CA VAL A 236 -15.73 -23.89 -1.33
C VAL A 236 -15.53 -23.52 0.13
N GLU A 237 -14.43 -23.94 0.74
CA GLU A 237 -14.07 -23.59 2.12
C GLU A 237 -13.09 -22.40 2.10
N ILE A 238 -13.41 -21.32 2.81
CA ILE A 238 -12.54 -20.17 3.00
C ILE A 238 -12.08 -20.13 4.46
N LEU A 239 -10.79 -20.33 4.65
CA LEU A 239 -10.14 -20.23 5.94
C LEU A 239 -9.56 -18.83 6.16
N TRP A 240 -10.12 -18.08 7.11
CA TRP A 240 -9.75 -16.71 7.42
C TRP A 240 -8.77 -16.65 8.59
N ARG A 241 -7.78 -15.76 8.51
CA ARG A 241 -6.96 -15.44 9.68
C ARG A 241 -7.78 -14.72 10.76
N ASP A 242 -8.67 -13.83 10.33
CA ASP A 242 -9.59 -13.07 11.17
C ASP A 242 -10.98 -13.19 10.55
N LEU A 243 -11.96 -13.68 11.30
CA LEU A 243 -13.29 -13.94 10.78
C LEU A 243 -14.04 -12.63 10.43
N HIS A 244 -13.68 -11.52 11.08
CA HIS A 244 -14.24 -10.20 10.76
C HIS A 244 -13.86 -9.72 9.37
N ASP A 245 -12.79 -10.27 8.78
CA ASP A 245 -12.47 -9.96 7.39
C ASP A 245 -13.57 -10.44 6.44
N ALA A 246 -14.37 -11.45 6.79
CA ALA A 246 -15.48 -11.89 5.93
C ALA A 246 -16.59 -10.84 5.78
N GLU A 247 -16.73 -9.91 6.74
CA GLU A 247 -17.77 -8.86 6.77
C GLU A 247 -17.54 -7.77 5.71
N PHE A 248 -16.35 -7.67 5.10
CA PHE A 248 -16.10 -6.71 4.03
C PHE A 248 -16.91 -7.00 2.75
N ALA A 249 -17.43 -8.21 2.60
CA ALA A 249 -18.35 -8.56 1.53
C ALA A 249 -19.80 -8.54 2.05
N SER A 250 -20.69 -7.84 1.33
CA SER A 250 -22.08 -7.67 1.73
C SER A 250 -22.88 -8.97 1.68
N THR A 251 -22.58 -9.86 0.74
CA THR A 251 -23.31 -11.10 0.52
C THR A 251 -22.38 -12.27 0.21
N TRP A 252 -22.68 -13.42 0.80
CA TRP A 252 -22.02 -14.69 0.58
C TRP A 252 -23.05 -15.74 0.18
N GLU A 253 -22.74 -16.56 -0.81
CA GLU A 253 -23.59 -17.67 -1.21
C GLU A 253 -23.45 -18.87 -0.25
N SER A 254 -24.50 -19.69 -0.19
CA SER A 254 -24.57 -20.85 0.71
C SER A 254 -23.62 -22.00 0.35
N ASN A 255 -23.01 -21.98 -0.85
CA ASN A 255 -21.96 -22.93 -1.22
C ASN A 255 -20.59 -22.60 -0.61
N ILE A 256 -20.49 -21.52 0.16
CA ILE A 256 -19.23 -21.04 0.74
C ILE A 256 -19.25 -21.30 2.23
N GLU A 257 -18.32 -22.12 2.71
CA GLU A 257 -18.12 -22.38 4.12
C GLU A 257 -16.98 -21.53 4.66
N HIS A 258 -17.22 -20.80 5.75
CA HIS A 258 -16.20 -19.99 6.41
C HIS A 258 -15.60 -20.73 7.60
N GLY A 259 -14.27 -20.75 7.69
CA GLY A 259 -13.53 -21.33 8.81
C GLY A 259 -12.39 -20.44 9.27
N LEU A 260 -11.77 -20.77 10.40
CA LEU A 260 -10.57 -20.11 10.88
C LEU A 260 -9.32 -20.79 10.32
N LEU A 261 -8.36 -19.98 9.86
CA LEU A 261 -7.07 -20.45 9.39
C LEU A 261 -6.28 -21.01 10.58
N PRO A 262 -5.86 -22.29 10.55
CA PRO A 262 -5.14 -22.88 11.65
C PRO A 262 -3.86 -22.10 11.90
N THR A 263 -3.64 -21.69 13.14
CA THR A 263 -2.42 -21.00 13.50
C THR A 263 -1.24 -21.97 13.35
N THR A 264 -0.04 -21.47 13.04
CA THR A 264 1.15 -22.32 12.87
C THR A 264 1.52 -23.15 14.12
N SER A 265 0.95 -22.81 15.29
CA SER A 265 1.07 -23.61 16.51
C SER A 265 0.12 -24.81 16.45
N GLU A 266 -1.14 -24.59 16.08
CA GLU A 266 -2.15 -25.65 15.93
C GLU A 266 -1.84 -26.58 14.76
N GLU A 267 -1.26 -26.08 13.67
CA GLU A 267 -0.84 -26.91 12.53
C GLU A 267 0.30 -27.87 12.91
N LYS A 268 1.18 -27.45 13.85
CA LYS A 268 2.20 -28.34 14.43
C LYS A 268 1.62 -29.30 15.47
N GLN A 269 0.53 -28.92 16.12
CA GLN A 269 -0.16 -29.72 17.15
C GLN A 269 -1.19 -30.68 16.58
N ARG A 270 -1.67 -30.50 15.33
CA ARG A 270 -2.42 -31.55 14.63
C ARG A 270 -1.49 -32.74 14.51
N PRO A 271 -1.71 -33.81 15.30
CA PRO A 271 -0.90 -35.01 15.15
C PRO A 271 -1.16 -35.50 13.74
N ALA A 272 -0.11 -35.97 13.06
CA ALA A 272 -0.24 -36.67 11.79
C ALA A 272 -1.08 -37.94 12.01
N GLN A 273 -2.41 -37.80 12.03
CA GLN A 273 -3.37 -38.88 12.28
C GLN A 273 -3.32 -39.98 11.19
N GLY A 274 -2.48 -39.85 10.17
CA GLY A 274 -2.24 -40.88 9.15
C GLY A 274 -0.93 -41.66 9.26
N ARG A 275 -0.08 -41.45 10.28
CA ARG A 275 1.17 -42.24 10.43
C ARG A 275 1.30 -42.83 11.84
N LEU A 276 0.54 -43.89 12.08
CA LEU A 276 0.85 -44.84 13.14
C LEU A 276 2.18 -45.55 12.79
N ARG A 277 3.26 -45.18 13.49
CA ARG A 277 4.41 -46.05 13.74
C ARG A 277 4.80 -45.92 15.21
N PRO A 278 5.20 -47.03 15.87
CA PRO A 278 5.12 -47.16 17.31
C PRO A 278 6.19 -46.34 18.03
N GLU A 279 5.78 -45.89 19.21
CA GLU A 279 6.48 -45.01 20.13
C GLU A 279 7.66 -45.70 20.80
N ALA A 280 8.86 -45.13 20.63
CA ALA A 280 9.99 -45.27 21.55
C ALA A 280 11.07 -44.24 21.15
N PRO A 281 10.86 -42.93 21.43
CA PRO A 281 11.82 -42.23 22.31
C PRO A 281 11.26 -40.97 23.03
N ALA A 282 9.94 -40.88 23.29
CA ALA A 282 9.33 -39.63 23.77
C ALA A 282 9.77 -39.21 25.19
N ILE A 283 10.05 -40.17 26.08
CA ILE A 283 10.41 -39.90 27.49
C ILE A 283 11.83 -39.30 27.63
N ARG A 284 12.70 -39.43 26.61
CA ARG A 284 14.06 -38.88 26.67
C ARG A 284 14.14 -37.40 26.27
N ARG A 285 13.13 -36.86 25.58
CA ARG A 285 13.14 -35.48 25.06
C ARG A 285 12.62 -34.43 26.04
N GLU A 286 11.76 -34.81 26.99
CA GLU A 286 11.25 -33.85 27.98
C GLU A 286 12.33 -33.47 29.01
N LEU A 287 13.28 -34.38 29.32
CA LEU A 287 14.44 -34.07 30.16
C LEU A 287 15.53 -33.23 29.46
N GLU A 288 15.55 -33.15 28.13
CA GLU A 288 16.51 -32.33 27.36
C GLU A 288 16.01 -30.90 27.09
N ALA A 289 14.69 -30.67 27.11
CA ALA A 289 14.06 -29.41 26.75
C ALA A 289 14.32 -28.27 27.77
N ASP A 290 14.40 -28.59 29.07
CA ASP A 290 14.72 -27.61 30.11
C ASP A 290 16.20 -27.19 30.11
N SER A 291 17.08 -27.95 29.44
CA SER A 291 18.49 -27.59 29.24
C SER A 291 18.78 -26.82 27.94
N GLY A 292 17.77 -26.67 27.06
CA GLY A 292 17.96 -26.26 25.67
C GLY A 292 17.78 -24.77 25.39
N THR A 293 17.03 -24.04 26.22
CA THR A 293 16.75 -22.61 26.04
C THR A 293 17.95 -21.74 26.39
N GLU A 294 18.62 -22.01 27.50
CA GLU A 294 19.86 -21.32 27.90
C GLU A 294 21.00 -21.62 26.91
N LYS A 295 21.11 -22.86 26.42
CA LYS A 295 22.10 -23.23 25.40
C LYS A 295 21.84 -22.54 24.05
N ARG A 296 20.59 -22.24 23.69
CA ARG A 296 20.24 -21.51 22.46
C ARG A 296 20.56 -20.02 22.55
N GLU A 297 20.33 -19.39 23.69
CA GLU A 297 20.73 -17.99 23.88
C GLU A 297 22.26 -17.85 23.95
N ALA A 298 22.93 -18.79 24.60
CA ALA A 298 24.38 -18.87 24.61
C ALA A 298 24.95 -19.12 23.20
N SER A 299 24.34 -20.01 22.41
CA SER A 299 24.77 -20.26 21.03
C SER A 299 24.51 -19.06 20.12
N SER A 300 23.41 -18.33 20.30
CA SER A 300 23.10 -17.13 19.51
C SER A 300 24.04 -15.96 19.85
N LYS A 301 24.46 -15.83 21.11
CA LYS A 301 25.50 -14.88 21.50
C LYS A 301 26.86 -15.28 20.92
N LEU A 302 27.25 -16.55 21.06
CA LEU A 302 28.49 -17.09 20.46
C LEU A 302 28.52 -16.95 18.93
N GLU A 303 27.40 -17.12 18.23
CA GLU A 303 27.33 -16.95 16.78
C GLU A 303 27.44 -15.47 16.37
N LYS A 304 26.85 -14.55 17.15
CA LYS A 304 27.02 -13.10 16.95
C LYS A 304 28.46 -12.67 17.22
N ASP A 305 29.07 -13.22 18.27
CA ASP A 305 30.45 -12.92 18.66
C ASP A 305 31.46 -13.55 17.67
N ALA A 306 31.17 -14.73 17.14
CA ALA A 306 31.94 -15.33 16.04
C ALA A 306 31.78 -14.54 14.73
N ALA A 307 30.59 -14.00 14.44
CA ALA A 307 30.35 -13.17 13.27
C ALA A 307 31.04 -11.79 13.37
N THR A 308 31.12 -11.20 14.56
CA THR A 308 31.89 -9.97 14.79
C THR A 308 33.39 -10.25 14.75
N ALA A 309 33.88 -11.36 15.34
CA ALA A 309 35.27 -11.78 15.26
C ALA A 309 35.70 -12.09 13.81
N SER A 310 34.87 -12.78 13.03
CA SER A 310 35.13 -13.06 11.61
C SER A 310 35.18 -11.77 10.76
N LYS A 311 34.32 -10.80 11.07
CA LYS A 311 34.39 -9.47 10.44
C LYS A 311 35.65 -8.71 10.83
N GLN A 312 36.07 -8.77 12.10
CA GLN A 312 37.31 -8.15 12.58
C GLN A 312 38.53 -8.80 11.93
N ALA A 313 38.60 -10.14 11.88
CA ALA A 313 39.66 -10.87 11.21
C ALA A 313 39.72 -10.56 9.70
N ARG A 314 38.56 -10.42 9.04
CA ARG A 314 38.51 -10.02 7.62
C ARG A 314 39.00 -8.58 7.39
N VAL A 315 38.72 -7.68 8.32
CA VAL A 315 39.29 -6.31 8.30
C VAL A 315 40.79 -6.38 8.57
N GLU A 316 41.26 -7.32 9.39
CA GLU A 316 42.68 -7.48 9.71
C GLU A 316 43.56 -8.03 8.60
N VAL A 317 42.99 -8.75 7.65
CA VAL A 317 43.73 -9.28 6.48
C VAL A 317 43.75 -8.27 5.32
N MET A 318 43.01 -7.16 5.42
CA MET A 318 43.00 -6.16 4.35
C MET A 318 44.28 -5.30 4.33
N PRO A 319 44.73 -4.86 3.13
CA PRO A 319 45.79 -3.88 2.99
C PRO A 319 45.47 -2.61 3.80
N GLU A 320 46.50 -2.00 4.38
CA GLU A 320 46.35 -0.92 5.36
C GLU A 320 45.58 0.30 4.80
N GLU A 321 45.78 0.61 3.52
CA GLU A 321 45.06 1.65 2.77
C GLU A 321 43.54 1.42 2.78
N LYS A 322 43.07 0.17 2.58
CA LYS A 322 41.65 -0.18 2.60
C LYS A 322 41.06 -0.20 4.01
N ARG A 323 41.88 -0.48 5.04
CA ARG A 323 41.45 -0.36 6.45
C ARG A 323 41.26 1.11 6.87
N ALA A 324 41.98 2.05 6.27
CA ALA A 324 41.80 3.47 6.52
C ALA A 324 40.47 3.98 5.90
N GLU A 325 40.16 3.55 4.68
CA GLU A 325 38.92 3.88 3.97
C GLU A 325 37.67 3.36 4.71
N TYR A 326 37.68 2.09 5.15
CA TYR A 326 36.58 1.49 5.93
C TYR A 326 36.35 2.19 7.28
N ARG A 327 37.42 2.71 7.90
CA ARG A 327 37.32 3.48 9.16
C ARG A 327 36.72 4.88 8.94
N GLY A 328 36.99 5.51 7.80
CA GLY A 328 36.41 6.80 7.42
C GLY A 328 34.91 6.75 7.15
N GLU A 329 34.43 5.73 6.42
CA GLU A 329 33.00 5.58 6.09
C GLU A 329 32.14 5.26 7.32
N GLY A 330 32.67 4.51 8.29
CA GLY A 330 32.00 4.18 9.55
C GLY A 330 31.78 5.39 10.47
N LEU A 331 32.72 6.33 10.48
CA LEU A 331 32.61 7.56 11.29
C LEU A 331 31.55 8.52 10.74
N ALA A 332 31.46 8.66 9.42
CA ALA A 332 30.45 9.50 8.76
C ALA A 332 29.02 8.97 9.00
N THR A 333 28.84 7.64 8.98
CA THR A 333 27.55 7.01 9.27
C THR A 333 27.16 7.13 10.75
N ARG A 334 28.12 7.04 11.68
CA ARG A 334 27.88 7.21 13.13
C ARG A 334 27.45 8.64 13.49
N GLN A 335 28.12 9.66 12.95
CA GLN A 335 27.73 11.07 13.14
C GLN A 335 26.34 11.36 12.55
N GLY A 336 25.99 10.75 11.41
CA GLY A 336 24.66 10.88 10.81
C GLY A 336 23.55 10.24 11.65
N GLN A 337 23.83 9.11 12.31
CA GLN A 337 22.88 8.46 13.22
C GLN A 337 22.70 9.26 14.51
N GLU A 338 23.78 9.82 15.06
CA GLU A 338 23.74 10.63 16.27
C GLU A 338 22.96 11.93 16.06
N LYS A 339 23.19 12.64 14.94
CA LYS A 339 22.39 13.82 14.56
C LYS A 339 20.89 13.50 14.46
N LYS A 340 20.53 12.33 13.93
CA LYS A 340 19.13 11.88 13.87
C LYS A 340 18.57 11.55 15.25
N ARG A 341 19.39 11.00 16.16
CA ARG A 341 19.00 10.73 17.56
C ARG A 341 18.71 12.03 18.30
N LEU A 342 19.66 12.99 18.25
CA LEU A 342 19.51 14.31 18.86
C LEU A 342 18.30 15.07 18.30
N ALA A 343 18.04 15.00 17.00
CA ALA A 343 16.86 15.63 16.40
C ALA A 343 15.54 15.02 16.89
N ARG A 344 15.50 13.70 17.12
CA ARG A 344 14.33 13.02 17.69
C ARG A 344 14.12 13.39 19.15
N GLU A 345 15.18 13.41 19.95
CA GLU A 345 15.14 13.82 21.35
C GLU A 345 14.67 15.28 21.49
N ALA A 346 15.20 16.19 20.67
CA ALA A 346 14.77 17.59 20.65
C ALA A 346 13.28 17.74 20.28
N TYR A 347 12.79 16.93 19.33
CA TYR A 347 11.37 16.91 18.96
C TYR A 347 10.48 16.39 20.09
N ILE A 348 10.87 15.29 20.74
CA ILE A 348 10.16 14.72 21.88
C ILE A 348 10.10 15.75 23.02
N ARG A 349 11.22 16.42 23.31
CA ARG A 349 11.29 17.49 24.31
C ARG A 349 10.34 18.65 23.98
N LYS A 350 10.32 19.12 22.73
CA LYS A 350 9.41 20.20 22.30
C LYS A 350 7.92 19.81 22.43
N GLN A 351 7.59 18.54 22.14
CA GLN A 351 6.25 18.01 22.34
C GLN A 351 5.89 17.93 23.83
N ALA A 352 6.82 17.46 24.67
CA ALA A 352 6.64 17.41 26.11
C ALA A 352 6.46 18.80 26.71
N GLU A 353 7.27 19.79 26.30
CA GLU A 353 7.14 21.20 26.72
C GLU A 353 5.80 21.81 26.26
N SER A 354 5.36 21.52 25.03
CA SER A 354 4.07 22.00 24.53
C SER A 354 2.90 21.37 25.28
N LYS A 355 2.99 20.07 25.59
CA LYS A 355 2.00 19.35 26.39
C LYS A 355 1.98 19.83 27.84
N ALA A 356 3.14 20.05 28.45
CA ALA A 356 3.26 20.60 29.79
C ALA A 356 2.70 22.02 29.86
N LYS A 357 3.00 22.87 28.86
CA LYS A 357 2.40 24.22 28.75
C LYS A 357 0.88 24.16 28.58
N TRP A 358 0.37 23.18 27.84
CA TRP A 358 -1.07 22.97 27.73
C TRP A 358 -1.69 22.55 29.07
N LEU A 359 -1.05 21.61 29.77
CA LEU A 359 -1.50 21.10 31.06
C LEU A 359 -1.35 22.13 32.19
N ALA A 360 -0.42 23.07 32.09
CA ALA A 360 -0.25 24.15 33.05
C ALA A 360 -1.25 25.30 32.85
N MET A 361 -1.86 25.44 31.66
CA MET A 361 -2.93 26.41 31.45
C MET A 361 -4.18 26.01 32.25
N THR A 362 -4.86 27.00 32.81
CA THR A 362 -6.15 26.78 33.50
C THR A 362 -7.21 26.32 32.50
N GLU A 363 -8.29 25.73 33.00
CA GLU A 363 -9.39 25.26 32.14
C GLU A 363 -10.04 26.41 31.36
N GLU A 364 -10.18 27.56 32.00
CA GLU A 364 -10.67 28.80 31.38
C GLU A 364 -9.77 29.27 30.23
N GLU A 365 -8.44 29.30 30.42
CA GLU A 365 -7.49 29.67 29.36
C GLU A 365 -7.52 28.70 28.17
N ARG A 366 -7.73 27.41 28.44
CA ARG A 366 -7.87 26.39 27.39
C ARG A 366 -9.17 26.58 26.60
N LEU A 367 -10.27 26.87 27.29
CA LEU A 367 -11.56 27.19 26.67
C LEU A 367 -11.47 28.46 25.84
N GLU A 368 -10.79 29.50 26.35
CA GLU A 368 -10.61 30.75 25.62
C GLU A 368 -9.76 30.54 24.36
N ARG A 369 -8.68 29.75 24.42
CA ARG A 369 -7.92 29.36 23.23
C ARG A 369 -8.76 28.57 22.22
N LYS A 370 -9.63 27.68 22.68
CA LYS A 370 -10.57 26.94 21.82
C LYS A 370 -11.56 27.90 21.16
N ARG A 371 -12.12 28.87 21.91
CA ARG A 371 -13.02 29.92 21.41
C ARG A 371 -12.35 30.81 20.37
N VAL A 372 -11.14 31.30 20.65
CA VAL A 372 -10.36 32.11 19.69
C VAL A 372 -10.07 31.31 18.41
N HIS A 373 -9.73 30.02 18.52
CA HIS A 373 -9.55 29.17 17.34
C HIS A 373 -10.87 28.98 16.57
N ALA A 374 -11.98 28.72 17.27
CA ALA A 374 -13.30 28.58 16.66
C ALA A 374 -13.74 29.87 15.94
N ALA A 375 -13.57 31.02 16.60
CA ALA A 375 -13.87 32.33 16.03
C ALA A 375 -13.02 32.62 14.79
N ARG A 376 -11.72 32.27 14.78
CA ARG A 376 -10.88 32.38 13.58
C ARG A 376 -11.34 31.47 12.45
N LYS A 377 -11.84 30.27 12.77
CA LYS A 377 -12.40 29.34 11.77
C LYS A 377 -13.67 29.92 11.16
N LEU A 378 -14.59 30.44 11.98
CA LEU A 378 -15.83 31.07 11.55
C LEU A 378 -15.57 32.34 10.73
N ALA A 379 -14.66 33.22 11.17
CA ALA A 379 -14.29 34.42 10.41
C ALA A 379 -13.73 34.09 9.02
N ARG A 380 -13.02 32.95 8.89
CA ARG A 380 -12.51 32.48 7.61
C ARG A 380 -13.61 31.94 6.69
N ILE A 381 -14.62 31.27 7.26
CA ILE A 381 -15.81 30.82 6.52
C ILE A 381 -16.59 32.03 6.04
N LYS A 382 -16.87 32.99 6.92
CA LYS A 382 -17.59 34.22 6.57
C LYS A 382 -16.87 35.04 5.49
N ALA A 383 -15.55 35.19 5.59
CA ALA A 383 -14.76 35.86 4.54
C ALA A 383 -14.81 35.12 3.19
N MET A 384 -15.02 33.80 3.21
CA MET A 384 -15.21 33.00 2.00
C MET A 384 -16.62 33.22 1.42
N GLU A 385 -17.66 33.24 2.25
CA GLU A 385 -19.04 33.54 1.86
C GLU A 385 -19.19 34.96 1.29
N GLU A 386 -18.61 35.97 1.95
CA GLU A 386 -18.58 37.35 1.46
C GLU A 386 -17.87 37.45 0.09
N SER A 387 -16.82 36.64 -0.11
CA SER A 387 -16.13 36.58 -1.41
C SER A 387 -16.95 35.87 -2.50
N GLN A 388 -17.87 34.98 -2.13
CA GLN A 388 -18.81 34.34 -3.06
C GLN A 388 -19.94 35.29 -3.44
N GLN A 389 -20.51 36.05 -2.49
CA GLN A 389 -21.59 37.01 -2.77
C GLN A 389 -21.17 38.17 -3.68
N LEU A 390 -19.90 38.57 -3.64
CA LEU A 390 -19.36 39.63 -4.49
C LEU A 390 -19.02 39.18 -5.92
N MET A 391 -19.12 37.87 -6.23
CA MET A 391 -18.90 37.35 -7.58
C MET A 391 -20.26 37.24 -8.31
N PRO A 392 -20.55 38.07 -9.33
CA PRO A 392 -21.80 37.98 -10.06
C PRO A 392 -21.91 36.63 -10.76
N SER A 393 -23.03 35.94 -10.52
CA SER A 393 -23.42 34.68 -11.16
C SER A 393 -23.80 34.89 -12.63
N SER A 394 -22.86 35.30 -13.48
CA SER A 394 -23.08 35.35 -14.92
C SER A 394 -22.49 34.11 -15.59
N GLY A 395 -23.39 33.22 -16.05
CA GLY A 395 -23.24 32.44 -17.29
C GLY A 395 -22.03 31.53 -17.41
N ALA A 396 -22.26 30.25 -17.15
CA ALA A 396 -21.37 29.16 -17.49
C ALA A 396 -21.09 29.06 -19.00
N ALA A 397 -19.97 28.38 -19.29
CA ALA A 397 -19.58 27.83 -20.59
C ALA A 397 -19.07 28.83 -21.64
N VAL A 398 -17.77 29.15 -21.54
CA VAL A 398 -16.75 29.24 -22.61
C VAL A 398 -15.58 30.08 -22.04
N LEU A 399 -14.32 29.62 -22.18
CA LEU A 399 -13.05 30.23 -21.71
C LEU A 399 -12.47 29.77 -20.35
N THR A 400 -12.19 28.48 -20.20
CA THR A 400 -11.36 27.93 -19.10
C THR A 400 -9.93 28.47 -19.05
N THR A 401 -9.44 29.15 -20.10
CA THR A 401 -8.12 29.83 -20.12
C THR A 401 -8.16 31.26 -19.55
N GLY A 402 -9.33 31.90 -19.51
CA GLY A 402 -9.51 33.25 -18.97
C GLY A 402 -9.49 33.30 -17.45
N ALA A 403 -10.18 32.37 -16.79
CA ALA A 403 -10.28 32.32 -15.33
C ALA A 403 -8.92 32.15 -14.63
N SER A 404 -7.99 31.40 -15.23
CA SER A 404 -6.61 31.25 -14.71
C SER A 404 -5.82 32.56 -14.79
N ARG A 405 -6.02 33.36 -15.84
CA ARG A 405 -5.38 34.68 -15.99
C ARG A 405 -5.95 35.68 -14.99
N VAL A 406 -7.26 35.65 -14.74
CA VAL A 406 -7.91 36.49 -13.73
C VAL A 406 -7.42 36.15 -12.32
N ARG A 407 -7.36 34.87 -11.94
CA ARG A 407 -6.80 34.44 -10.64
C ARG A 407 -5.33 34.85 -10.47
N LYS A 408 -4.51 34.73 -11.53
CA LYS A 408 -3.11 35.19 -11.50
C LYS A 408 -3.00 36.71 -11.38
N ARG A 409 -3.90 37.47 -12.02
CA ARG A 409 -3.94 38.93 -11.91
C ARG A 409 -4.36 39.39 -10.52
N MET A 410 -5.41 38.80 -9.95
CA MET A 410 -5.85 39.03 -8.56
C MET A 410 -4.73 38.69 -7.55
N ALA A 411 -4.06 37.55 -7.72
CA ALA A 411 -2.93 37.18 -6.86
C ALA A 411 -1.76 38.18 -6.97
N ARG A 412 -1.50 38.70 -8.18
CA ARG A 412 -0.49 39.73 -8.42
C ARG A 412 -0.87 41.06 -7.79
N GLU A 413 -2.14 41.47 -7.87
CA GLU A 413 -2.65 42.70 -7.25
C GLU A 413 -2.60 42.63 -5.72
N VAL A 414 -3.00 41.50 -5.12
CA VAL A 414 -2.86 41.26 -3.67
C VAL A 414 -1.40 41.31 -3.24
N TYR A 415 -0.49 40.72 -4.02
CA TYR A 415 0.95 40.79 -3.75
C TYR A 415 1.48 42.23 -3.83
N ILE A 416 1.10 42.98 -4.87
CA ILE A 416 1.48 44.39 -5.03
C ILE A 416 0.95 45.23 -3.87
N ARG A 417 -0.30 45.02 -3.45
CA ARG A 417 -0.89 45.71 -2.30
C ARG A 417 -0.13 45.41 -1.01
N LYS A 418 0.21 44.15 -0.74
CA LYS A 418 1.04 43.78 0.43
C LYS A 418 2.43 44.40 0.39
N GLN A 419 3.06 44.47 -0.78
CA GLN A 419 4.34 45.16 -0.96
C GLN A 419 4.21 46.66 -0.70
N ALA A 420 3.14 47.30 -1.20
CA ALA A 420 2.85 48.71 -0.95
C ALA A 420 2.58 48.98 0.53
N GLU A 421 1.80 48.14 1.21
CA GLU A 421 1.55 48.24 2.66
C GLU A 421 2.82 48.03 3.47
N SER A 422 3.65 47.04 3.10
CA SER A 422 4.95 46.82 3.76
C SER A 422 5.90 48.00 3.54
N LYS A 423 5.90 48.59 2.34
CA LYS A 423 6.69 49.77 2.02
C LYS A 423 6.17 51.01 2.75
N ALA A 424 4.86 51.19 2.87
CA ALA A 424 4.25 52.26 3.65
C ALA A 424 4.58 52.12 5.14
N LYS A 425 4.48 50.91 5.71
CA LYS A 425 4.92 50.62 7.08
C LYS A 425 6.42 50.90 7.27
N TRP A 426 7.24 50.52 6.30
CA TRP A 426 8.67 50.84 6.31
C TRP A 426 8.92 52.35 6.30
N ASN A 427 8.19 53.07 5.45
CA ASN A 427 8.30 54.51 5.31
C ASN A 427 7.75 55.28 6.54
N ALA A 428 6.78 54.71 7.25
CA ALA A 428 6.21 55.29 8.47
C ALA A 428 7.12 55.15 9.71
N LEU A 429 8.06 54.21 9.71
CA LEU A 429 9.07 54.11 10.77
C LEU A 429 10.02 55.31 10.70
N THR A 430 10.38 55.85 11.88
CA THR A 430 11.42 56.88 11.98
C THR A 430 12.78 56.30 11.58
N GLU A 431 13.73 57.15 11.19
CA GLU A 431 15.05 56.67 10.76
C GLU A 431 15.79 55.93 11.89
N GLU A 432 15.59 56.35 13.15
CA GLU A 432 16.10 55.64 14.34
C GLU A 432 15.54 54.22 14.45
N GLN A 433 14.23 54.03 14.23
CA GLN A 433 13.59 52.71 14.27
C GLN A 433 14.07 51.81 13.12
N ARG A 434 14.26 52.38 11.92
CA ARG A 434 14.85 51.65 10.78
C ARG A 434 16.28 51.24 11.07
N GLN A 435 17.08 52.13 11.68
CA GLN A 435 18.45 51.85 12.06
C GLN A 435 18.53 50.77 13.15
N ALA A 436 17.63 50.81 14.14
CA ALA A 436 17.50 49.74 15.13
C ALA A 436 17.15 48.38 14.50
N MET A 437 16.24 48.36 13.51
CA MET A 437 15.91 47.14 12.75
C MET A 437 17.10 46.63 11.92
N ARG A 438 17.89 47.51 11.29
CA ARG A 438 19.12 47.15 10.58
C ARG A 438 20.18 46.58 11.53
N ASN A 439 20.38 47.22 12.68
CA ASN A 439 21.35 46.81 13.70
C ASN A 439 20.96 45.45 14.30
N THR A 440 19.68 45.23 14.61
CA THR A 440 19.20 43.93 15.11
C THR A 440 19.31 42.83 14.05
N ALA A 441 19.06 43.13 12.77
CA ALA A 441 19.27 42.18 11.67
C ALA A 441 20.77 41.85 11.48
N ALA A 442 21.65 42.85 11.56
CA ALA A 442 23.10 42.66 11.51
C ALA A 442 23.62 41.84 12.69
N ALA A 443 23.14 42.11 13.91
CA ALA A 443 23.47 41.34 15.11
C ALA A 443 23.04 39.87 14.98
N ARG A 444 21.83 39.61 14.45
CA ARG A 444 21.36 38.23 14.17
C ARG A 444 22.23 37.52 13.15
N LYS A 445 22.66 38.22 12.09
CA LYS A 445 23.57 37.66 11.08
C LYS A 445 24.94 37.35 11.68
N LYS A 446 25.48 38.25 12.50
CA LYS A 446 26.75 38.05 13.21
C LYS A 446 26.68 36.86 14.17
N ALA A 447 25.64 36.78 15.00
CA ALA A 447 25.42 35.64 15.90
C ALA A 447 25.28 34.30 15.15
N ALA A 448 24.68 34.30 13.96
CA ALA A 448 24.60 33.10 13.13
C ALA A 448 25.97 32.67 12.59
N VAL A 449 26.82 33.62 12.21
CA VAL A 449 28.21 33.35 11.77
C VAL A 449 29.06 32.86 12.93
N GLU A 450 28.97 33.50 14.11
CA GLU A 450 29.66 33.05 15.32
C GLU A 450 29.22 31.64 15.73
N ALA A 451 27.92 31.35 15.70
CA ALA A 451 27.41 30.00 15.97
C ALA A 451 27.90 28.96 14.95
N GLN A 452 28.13 29.36 13.70
CA GLN A 452 28.76 28.49 12.70
C GLN A 452 30.25 28.29 12.96
N ALA A 453 30.97 29.34 13.34
CA ALA A 453 32.39 29.28 13.69
C ALA A 453 32.63 28.40 14.93
N ILE A 454 31.80 28.51 15.97
CA ILE A 454 31.85 27.65 17.15
C ILE A 454 31.66 26.19 16.76
N LYS A 455 30.64 25.88 15.94
CA LYS A 455 30.41 24.52 15.44
C LYS A 455 31.57 23.99 14.61
N GLN A 456 32.31 24.86 13.93
CA GLN A 456 33.47 24.48 13.15
C GLN A 456 34.69 24.23 14.06
N ALA A 457 34.93 25.09 15.05
CA ALA A 457 35.98 24.91 16.05
C ALA A 457 35.76 23.65 16.90
N GLU A 458 34.52 23.37 17.31
CA GLU A 458 34.15 22.11 18.00
C GLU A 458 34.47 20.89 17.12
N LYS A 459 34.22 20.99 15.81
CA LYS A 459 34.51 19.92 14.86
C LYS A 459 36.02 19.71 14.68
N GLU A 460 36.82 20.77 14.70
CA GLU A 460 38.28 20.70 14.58
C GLU A 460 38.94 20.18 15.86
N ALA A 461 38.50 20.64 17.04
CA ALA A 461 38.99 20.17 18.34
C ALA A 461 38.69 18.67 18.57
N PHE A 462 37.50 18.20 18.16
CA PHE A 462 37.15 16.78 18.24
C PHE A 462 37.86 15.93 17.18
N GLY A 463 38.38 16.56 16.12
CA GLY A 463 39.20 15.91 15.09
C GLY A 463 40.64 15.65 15.57
N GLY A 464 41.28 16.65 16.20
CA GLY A 464 42.68 16.56 16.63
C GLY A 464 42.97 15.54 17.75
N LEU A 465 42.02 15.34 18.67
CA LEU A 465 42.15 14.35 19.76
C LEU A 465 42.21 12.89 19.28
N ASN A 466 41.86 12.61 18.02
CA ASN A 466 41.97 11.28 17.44
C ASN A 466 43.29 11.04 16.68
N GLU A 467 44.10 12.07 16.43
CA GLU A 467 45.43 11.91 15.82
C GLU A 467 46.52 11.68 16.87
N GLU A 468 46.37 12.18 18.10
CA GLU A 468 47.37 12.03 19.17
C GLU A 468 47.30 10.68 19.92
N LYS A 469 46.41 9.77 19.49
CA LYS A 469 46.26 8.39 20.01
C LYS A 469 46.53 7.30 18.96
N ARG A 470 47.10 7.66 17.82
CA ARG A 470 47.78 6.74 16.90
C ARG A 470 49.27 6.95 17.02
#